data_AF-A0A0B6YA96-F1
#
_entry.id   AF-A0A0B6YA96-F1
#
_cell.length_a   1.000
_cell.length_b   1.000
_cell.length_c   1.000
_cell.angle_alpha   90.00
_cell.angle_beta   90.00
_cell.angle_gamma   90.00
#
_symmetry.space_group_name_H-M   'P 1'
#
loop_
_entity.id
_entity.type
_entity.pdbx_description
1 polymer ?
#
loop_
_entity_poly.entity_id
_entity_poly.type
_entity_poly.pdbx_seq_one_letter_code
_entity_poly.pdbx_strand_id
1 'polypeptide(L)'
;MGMHWGNMLTNVRGVVIFSISPYEQKAFANAISKGVPNMIRRFNGQVFRVLPPFIGAYLIYDWATKDHEHRKRKDPKEFINDV
;
A
#
# COMPACT_ATOMS: atom_id res chain seq x y z
N MET A 1 17.03 -5.35 31.24
CA MET A 1 15.72 -5.67 31.85
C MET A 1 14.65 -5.38 30.81
N GLY A 2 14.05 -6.41 30.23
CA GLY A 2 13.13 -6.28 29.09
C GLY A 2 11.69 -5.97 29.49
N MET A 3 10.86 -5.62 28.52
CA MET A 3 9.41 -5.52 28.72
C MET A 3 8.84 -6.94 28.91
N HIS A 4 8.38 -7.26 30.12
CA HIS A 4 7.75 -8.53 30.49
C HIS A 4 6.38 -8.28 31.11
N TRP A 5 5.49 -9.27 31.02
CA TRP A 5 4.22 -9.26 31.76
C TRP A 5 4.45 -8.94 33.23
N GLY A 6 3.68 -7.98 33.75
CA GLY A 6 3.87 -7.40 35.09
C GLY A 6 4.69 -6.11 35.14
N ASN A 7 5.58 -5.87 34.16
CA ASN A 7 6.48 -4.70 34.11
C ASN A 7 6.28 -3.79 32.87
N MET A 8 5.17 -3.95 32.13
CA MET A 8 4.92 -3.24 30.86
C MET A 8 4.30 -1.85 31.01
N LEU A 9 3.37 -1.70 31.96
CA LEU A 9 2.71 -0.44 32.26
C LEU A 9 2.67 -0.27 33.77
N THR A 10 3.52 0.62 34.27
CA THR A 10 3.48 1.02 35.67
C THR A 10 2.32 2.00 35.84
N ASN A 11 1.22 1.54 36.47
CA ASN A 11 0.05 2.34 36.91
C ASN A 11 -1.16 2.50 35.97
N VAL A 12 -1.69 1.43 35.38
CA VAL A 12 -3.08 1.45 34.88
C VAL A 12 -4.04 1.27 36.05
N ARG A 13 -4.94 2.23 36.29
CA ARG A 13 -5.95 2.17 37.36
C ARG A 13 -7.33 2.51 36.80
N GLY A 14 -8.37 1.85 37.29
CA GLY A 14 -9.77 2.19 36.96
C GLY A 14 -10.28 1.72 35.60
N VAL A 15 -9.60 0.79 34.92
CA VAL A 15 -10.05 0.24 33.63
C VAL A 15 -10.77 -1.09 33.86
N VAL A 16 -12.02 -1.19 33.41
CA VAL A 16 -12.81 -2.42 33.42
C VAL A 16 -12.97 -2.90 31.98
N ILE A 17 -12.66 -4.17 31.71
CA ILE A 17 -12.71 -4.77 30.37
C ILE A 17 -13.68 -5.95 30.42
N PHE A 18 -14.60 -6.00 29.47
CA PHE A 18 -15.55 -7.10 29.30
C PHE A 18 -15.20 -7.90 28.04
N SER A 19 -15.27 -9.21 28.14
CA SER A 19 -15.01 -10.14 27.03
C SER A 19 -16.00 -11.29 27.05
N ILE A 20 -16.34 -11.81 25.88
CA ILE A 20 -17.23 -12.96 25.72
C ILE A 20 -16.38 -14.17 25.26
N SER A 21 -16.75 -15.39 25.68
CA SER A 21 -16.09 -16.61 25.21
C SER A 21 -16.09 -16.71 23.67
N PRO A 22 -15.00 -17.13 23.01
CA PRO A 22 -14.97 -17.28 21.55
C PRO A 22 -16.04 -18.21 20.99
N TYR A 23 -16.46 -19.22 21.75
CA TYR A 23 -17.50 -20.18 21.35
C TYR A 23 -18.90 -19.57 21.31
N GLU A 24 -19.10 -18.43 21.96
CA GLU A 24 -20.36 -17.66 21.99
C GLU A 24 -20.35 -16.52 20.95
N GLN A 25 -19.22 -16.27 20.28
CA GLN A 25 -19.06 -15.21 19.30
C GLN A 25 -19.12 -15.75 17.86
N LYS A 26 -19.55 -14.90 16.93
CA LYS A 26 -19.48 -15.20 15.49
C LYS A 26 -18.14 -14.72 14.93
N ALA A 27 -17.34 -15.63 14.38
CA ALA A 27 -16.00 -15.31 13.84
C ALA A 27 -16.02 -14.23 12.74
N PHE A 28 -17.05 -14.19 11.90
CA PHE A 28 -17.19 -13.23 10.79
C PHE A 28 -18.38 -12.27 10.98
N ALA A 29 -18.68 -11.90 12.22
CA ALA A 29 -19.71 -10.91 12.49
C ALA A 29 -19.49 -9.62 11.67
N ASN A 30 -20.51 -9.19 10.92
CA ASN A 30 -20.48 -7.95 10.13
C ASN A 30 -19.36 -7.85 9.08
N ALA A 31 -18.81 -8.97 8.62
CA ALA A 31 -17.72 -8.98 7.64
C ALA A 31 -18.06 -8.20 6.36
N ILE A 32 -19.29 -8.29 5.87
CA ILE A 32 -19.73 -7.54 4.68
C ILE A 32 -20.27 -6.17 5.07
N SER A 33 -21.29 -6.13 5.95
CA SER A 33 -22.01 -4.90 6.30
C SER A 33 -21.15 -3.80 6.94
N LYS A 34 -20.10 -4.17 7.67
CA LYS A 34 -19.15 -3.24 8.29
C LYS A 34 -17.74 -3.39 7.73
N GLY A 35 -17.31 -4.62 7.39
CA GLY A 35 -15.95 -4.86 6.90
C GLY A 35 -15.70 -4.21 5.53
N VAL A 36 -16.62 -4.34 4.56
CA VAL A 36 -16.44 -3.73 3.22
C VAL A 36 -16.41 -2.20 3.28
N PRO A 37 -17.37 -1.50 3.94
CA PRO A 37 -17.27 -0.05 4.09
C PRO A 37 -15.99 0.41 4.81
N ASN A 38 -15.55 -0.32 5.83
CA ASN A 38 -14.33 0.02 6.56
C ASN A 38 -13.06 -0.24 5.70
N MET A 39 -13.07 -1.26 4.85
CA MET A 39 -11.99 -1.52 3.89
C MET A 39 -11.85 -0.35 2.91
N ILE A 40 -12.96 0.11 2.32
CA ILE A 40 -12.95 1.26 1.40
C ILE A 40 -12.47 2.51 2.13
N ARG A 41 -12.96 2.77 3.34
CA ARG A 41 -12.48 3.90 4.16
C ARG A 41 -10.97 3.84 4.40
N ARG A 42 -10.42 2.66 4.71
CA ARG A 42 -8.97 2.46 4.91
C ARG A 42 -8.18 2.65 3.62
N PHE A 43 -8.69 2.15 2.50
CA PHE A 43 -8.09 2.33 1.18
C PHE A 43 -8.01 3.82 0.81
N ASN A 44 -9.11 4.54 0.91
CA ASN A 44 -9.18 5.98 0.60
C ASN A 44 -8.23 6.82 1.48
N GLY A 45 -8.03 6.42 2.74
CA GLY A 45 -7.10 7.11 3.64
C GLY A 45 -5.61 6.93 3.28
N GLN A 46 -5.27 5.96 2.42
CA GLN A 46 -3.87 5.67 2.05
C GLN A 46 -3.59 5.85 0.56
N VAL A 47 -4.62 5.83 -0.30
CA VAL A 47 -4.45 5.85 -1.75
C VAL A 47 -3.59 7.04 -2.20
N PHE A 48 -3.80 8.24 -1.66
CA PHE A 48 -3.03 9.43 -2.04
C PHE A 48 -1.60 9.46 -1.50
N ARG A 49 -1.26 8.64 -0.51
CA ARG A 49 0.12 8.51 -0.02
C ARG A 49 0.89 7.47 -0.84
N VAL A 50 0.21 6.42 -1.28
CA VAL A 50 0.84 5.26 -1.93
C VAL A 50 0.82 5.37 -3.45
N LEU A 51 -0.31 5.79 -4.04
CA LEU A 51 -0.53 5.78 -5.49
C LEU A 51 0.37 6.76 -6.27
N PRO A 52 0.61 8.01 -5.84
CA PRO A 52 1.40 8.96 -6.62
C PRO A 52 2.84 8.52 -6.96
N PRO A 53 3.65 8.00 -6.02
CA PRO A 53 5.01 7.56 -6.38
C PRO A 53 4.99 6.36 -7.32
N PHE A 54 4.01 5.45 -7.21
CA PHE A 54 3.89 4.32 -8.14
C PHE A 54 3.51 4.78 -9.56
N ILE A 55 2.58 5.73 -9.69
CA ILE A 55 2.26 6.33 -10.99
C ILE A 55 3.50 7.01 -11.56
N GLY A 56 4.21 7.81 -10.77
CA GLY A 56 5.44 8.47 -11.21
C GLY A 56 6.49 7.50 -11.72
N ALA A 57 6.75 6.42 -10.98
CA ALA A 57 7.67 5.36 -11.37
C ALA A 57 7.25 4.67 -12.68
N TYR A 58 5.95 4.38 -12.83
CA TYR A 58 5.43 3.75 -14.05
C TYR A 58 5.58 4.65 -15.28
N LEU A 59 5.31 5.95 -15.14
CA LEU A 59 5.48 6.91 -16.23
C LEU A 59 6.94 7.05 -16.65
N ILE A 60 7.87 7.09 -15.70
CA ILE A 60 9.31 7.12 -15.99
C ILE A 60 9.73 5.85 -16.74
N TYR A 61 9.26 4.70 -16.27
CA TYR A 61 9.55 3.41 -16.90
C TYR A 61 9.05 3.35 -18.36
N ASP A 62 7.81 3.75 -18.60
CA ASP A 62 7.21 3.74 -19.94
C ASP A 62 7.95 4.69 -20.89
N TRP A 63 8.26 5.91 -20.43
CA TRP A 63 9.03 6.88 -21.19
C TRP A 63 10.43 6.35 -21.54
N ALA A 64 11.17 5.84 -20.54
CA ALA A 64 12.53 5.35 -20.75
C ALA A 64 12.58 4.16 -21.71
N THR A 65 11.59 3.27 -21.64
CA THR A 65 11.49 2.11 -22.55
C THR A 65 11.26 2.57 -23.99
N LYS A 66 10.32 3.50 -24.21
CA LYS A 66 10.01 4.04 -25.55
C LYS A 66 11.16 4.85 -26.14
N ASP A 67 11.83 5.68 -25.33
CA ASP A 67 12.98 6.48 -25.76
C ASP A 67 14.16 5.58 -26.14
N HIS A 68 14.43 4.52 -25.37
CA HIS A 68 15.46 3.53 -25.69
C HIS A 68 15.21 2.82 -27.02
N GLU A 69 13.98 2.37 -27.25
CA GLU A 69 13.59 1.75 -28.52
C GLU A 69 13.67 2.72 -29.69
N HIS A 70 13.28 3.99 -29.48
CA HIS A 70 13.37 5.03 -30.49
C HIS A 70 14.82 5.29 -30.91
N ARG A 71 15.73 5.48 -29.95
CA ARG A 71 17.16 5.73 -30.19
C ARG A 71 17.91 4.56 -30.82
N LYS A 72 17.40 3.34 -30.69
CA LYS A 72 17.97 2.17 -31.37
C LYS A 72 17.63 2.10 -32.85
N ARG A 73 16.63 2.86 -33.31
CA ARG A 73 16.28 2.90 -34.73
C ARG A 73 17.29 3.78 -35.46
N LYS A 74 17.68 3.35 -36.66
CA LYS A 74 18.56 4.13 -37.54
C LYS A 74 17.82 5.38 -38.01
N ASP A 75 18.49 6.53 -38.04
CA ASP A 75 17.93 7.74 -38.65
C ASP A 75 18.28 7.74 -40.16
N PRO A 76 17.29 7.73 -41.07
CA PRO A 76 17.53 7.79 -42.51
C PRO A 76 18.37 8.99 -42.95
N LYS A 77 18.38 10.08 -42.17
CA LYS A 77 19.14 11.30 -42.50
C LYS A 77 20.65 11.12 -42.42
N GLU A 78 21.12 10.13 -41.66
CA GLU A 78 22.56 9.85 -41.51
C GLU A 78 23.17 9.21 -42.77
N PHE A 79 22.35 8.62 -43.66
CA PHE A 79 22.83 7.90 -44.86
C PHE A 79 22.68 8.71 -46.16
N ILE A 80 22.31 9.99 -46.10
CA ILE A 80 22.04 10.81 -47.30
C ILE A 80 23.34 11.25 -48.00
N ASN A 81 24.45 11.38 -47.27
CA ASN A 81 25.74 11.86 -47.78
C ASN A 81 26.84 10.79 -47.75
N ASP A 82 26.48 9.51 -47.58
CA ASP A 82 27.42 8.41 -47.60
C ASP A 82 27.65 8.01 -49.08
N VAL A 83 28.81 8.37 -49.62
CA VAL A 83 29.27 8.13 -51.00
C VAL A 83 30.36 7.07 -51.01
#